data_AF-A0A2G9UM44-F1
#
_entry.id   AF-A0A2G9UM44-F1
#
_cell.length_a   1.000
_cell.length_b   1.000
_cell.length_c   1.000
_cell.angle_alpha   90.00
_cell.angle_beta   90.00
_cell.angle_gamma   90.00
#
_symmetry.space_group_name_H-M   'P 1'
#
loop_
_entity.id
_entity.type
_entity.pdbx_description
1 polymer ?
#
loop_
_entity_poly.entity_id
_entity_poly.type
_entity_poly.pdbx_seq_one_letter_code
_entity_poly.pdbx_strand_id
1 'polypeptide(L)' 'MKRFSEPPTDPSYVLVFEDAPNGVKAAHAAGMQCVMVPDPIFPRGGETSMVNFVENVLSSLEEFKPEEFGLPAFDVDANI' A
#
# COMPACT_ATOMS: atom_id res chain seq x y z
N MET A 1 -5.32 -23.74 -5.67
CA MET A 1 -4.33 -23.10 -6.56
C MET A 1 -3.34 -22.35 -5.67
N LYS A 2 -2.02 -22.53 -5.84
CA LYS A 2 -0.99 -21.69 -5.19
C LYS A 2 -0.47 -20.71 -6.24
N ARG A 3 -0.62 -19.40 -6.02
CA ARG A 3 -0.16 -18.36 -6.96
C ARG A 3 1.37 -18.22 -6.96
N PHE A 4 1.99 -18.40 -5.80
CA PHE A 4 3.44 -18.30 -5.60
C PHE A 4 4.01 -19.65 -5.16
N SER A 5 5.21 -19.98 -5.65
CA SER A 5 5.98 -21.17 -5.22
C SER A 5 6.38 -21.08 -3.76
N GLU A 6 6.78 -19.88 -3.33
CA GLU A 6 7.10 -19.51 -1.96
C GLU A 6 6.16 -18.38 -1.52
N PRO A 7 5.05 -18.69 -0.84
CA PRO A 7 4.17 -17.66 -0.31
C PRO A 7 4.81 -16.96 0.90
N PRO A 8 4.40 -15.73 1.22
CA PRO A 8 4.78 -15.07 2.46
C PRO A 8 4.46 -15.96 3.67
N THR A 9 5.38 -16.02 4.63
CA THR A 9 5.21 -16.81 5.86
C THR A 9 4.26 -16.15 6.86
N ASP A 10 4.13 -14.82 6.79
CA ASP A 10 3.24 -14.01 7.62
C ASP A 10 2.61 -12.90 6.75
N PRO A 11 1.30 -12.61 6.89
CA PRO A 11 0.65 -11.53 6.15
C PRO A 11 1.27 -10.15 6.37
N SER A 12 1.92 -9.91 7.51
CA SER A 12 2.61 -8.64 7.79
C SER A 12 3.81 -8.39 6.87
N TYR A 13 4.31 -9.42 6.18
CA TYR A 13 5.32 -9.29 5.12
C TYR A 13 4.73 -8.98 3.73
N VAL A 14 3.43 -8.67 3.66
CA VAL A 14 2.76 -8.24 2.43
C VAL A 14 2.45 -6.75 2.55
N LEU A 15 2.90 -5.99 1.55
CA LEU A 15 2.57 -4.59 1.35
C LEU A 15 1.54 -4.46 0.22
N VAL A 16 0.36 -3.94 0.54
CA VAL A 16 -0.74 -3.69 -0.38
C VAL A 16 -0.75 -2.23 -0.79
N PHE A 17 -1.00 -1.96 -2.07
CA PHE A 17 -1.35 -0.63 -2.57
C PHE A 17 -2.80 -0.66 -3.02
N GLU A 18 -3.63 0.22 -2.46
CA GLU A 18 -5.08 0.24 -2.69
C GLU A 18 -5.59 1.66 -2.85
N ASP A 19 -6.55 1.84 -3.75
CA ASP A 19 -7.16 3.14 -4.06
C ASP A 19 -8.52 3.33 -3.38
N ALA A 20 -9.14 2.24 -2.92
CA ALA A 20 -10.49 2.24 -2.39
C ALA A 20 -10.60 1.82 -0.91
N PRO A 21 -11.54 2.39 -0.13
CA PRO A 21 -11.71 2.07 1.29
C PRO A 21 -12.02 0.61 1.61
N ASN A 22 -12.68 -0.11 0.69
CA ASN A 22 -12.98 -1.53 0.85
C ASN A 22 -11.71 -2.40 0.74
N GLY A 23 -10.82 -2.08 -0.20
CA GLY A 23 -9.52 -2.73 -0.35
C GLY A 23 -8.63 -2.53 0.87
N VAL A 24 -8.55 -1.27 1.35
CA VAL A 24 -7.84 -0.92 2.59
C VAL A 24 -8.32 -1.74 3.79
N LYS A 25 -9.64 -1.82 4.01
CA LYS A 25 -10.21 -2.60 5.12
C LYS A 25 -9.92 -4.10 4.97
N ALA A 26 -9.92 -4.61 3.74
CA ALA A 26 -9.60 -6.01 3.48
C ALA A 26 -8.14 -6.31 3.79
N ALA A 27 -7.20 -5.46 3.38
CA ALA A 27 -5.77 -5.59 3.69
C ALA A 27 -5.52 -5.57 5.20
N HIS A 28 -6.09 -4.60 5.91
CA HIS A 28 -6.00 -4.49 7.37
C HIS A 28 -6.58 -5.74 8.07
N ALA A 29 -7.77 -6.19 7.68
CA ALA A 29 -8.39 -7.39 8.24
C ALA A 29 -7.58 -8.67 7.97
N ALA A 30 -6.81 -8.70 6.87
CA ALA A 30 -5.91 -9.79 6.53
C ALA A 30 -4.57 -9.75 7.28
N GLY A 31 -4.31 -8.70 8.07
CA GLY A 31 -3.04 -8.49 8.78
C GLY A 31 -1.89 -8.05 7.88
N MET A 32 -2.20 -7.46 6.72
CA MET A 32 -1.22 -6.94 5.77
C MET A 32 -0.95 -5.46 6.03
N GLN A 33 0.23 -4.98 5.61
CA GLN A 33 0.50 -3.55 5.51
C GLN A 33 -0.20 -3.00 4.26
N CYS A 34 -0.67 -1.75 4.32
CA CYS A 34 -1.39 -1.08 3.26
C CYS A 34 -0.94 0.38 3.12
N VAL A 35 -0.62 0.77 1.89
CA VAL A 35 -0.46 2.17 1.47
C VAL A 35 -1.66 2.54 0.61
N MET A 36 -2.39 3.59 1.00
CA MET A 36 -3.53 4.06 0.24
C MET A 36 -3.10 5.11 -0.79
N VAL A 37 -3.54 4.95 -2.03
CA VAL A 37 -3.37 5.93 -3.11
C VAL A 37 -4.76 6.24 -3.66
N PRO A 38 -5.53 7.13 -3.01
CA PRO A 38 -6.94 7.34 -3.29
C PRO A 38 -7.17 7.78 -4.73
N ASP A 39 -8.14 7.15 -5.41
CA ASP A 39 -8.56 7.61 -6.73
C ASP A 39 -9.12 9.05 -6.61
N PRO A 40 -8.62 10.01 -7.41
CA PRO A 40 -9.04 11.41 -7.37
C PRO A 40 -10.55 11.65 -7.55
N ILE A 41 -11.27 10.68 -8.12
CA ILE A 41 -12.70 10.71 -8.34
C ILE A 41 -13.47 10.54 -7.02
N PHE A 42 -12.88 9.91 -6.00
CA PHE A 42 -13.53 9.78 -4.69
C PHE A 42 -13.39 11.08 -3.87
N PRO A 43 -14.46 11.50 -3.17
CA PRO A 43 -14.39 12.68 -2.34
C PRO A 43 -13.36 12.51 -1.22
N ARG A 44 -12.50 13.52 -1.03
CA ARG A 44 -11.43 13.62 -0.02
C ARG A 44 -11.83 13.26 1.43
N GLY A 45 -13.13 13.15 1.71
CA GLY A 45 -13.65 12.70 3.01
C GLY A 45 -13.47 11.20 3.28
N GLY A 46 -13.32 10.36 2.25
CA GLY A 46 -13.08 8.92 2.41
C GLY A 46 -11.72 8.62 3.06
N GLU A 47 -10.69 9.36 2.66
CA GLU A 47 -9.30 9.23 3.10
C GLU A 47 -9.15 9.44 4.61
N THR A 48 -9.75 10.50 5.15
CA THR A 48 -9.69 10.83 6.59
C THR A 48 -10.24 9.71 7.46
N SER A 49 -11.23 8.95 6.97
CA SER A 49 -11.79 7.83 7.72
C SER A 49 -10.89 6.60 7.72
N MET A 50 -9.94 6.49 6.78
CA MET A 50 -9.09 5.32 6.57
C MET A 50 -7.69 5.42 7.18
N VAL A 51 -7.27 6.61 7.66
CA VAL A 51 -5.93 6.84 8.22
C VAL A 51 -5.51 5.89 9.36
N ASN A 52 -6.47 5.29 10.07
CA ASN A 52 -6.19 4.34 11.15
C ASN A 52 -5.99 2.90 10.67
N PHE A 53 -6.15 2.63 9.38
CA PHE A 53 -6.12 1.29 8.78
C PHE A 53 -4.95 1.10 7.80
N VAL A 54 -4.10 2.11 7.63
CA VAL A 54 -3.02 2.16 6.63
C VAL A 54 -1.77 2.74 7.26
N GLU A 55 -0.61 2.34 6.75
CA GLU A 55 0.69 2.87 7.16
C GLU A 55 0.96 4.24 6.55
N ASN A 56 0.50 4.47 5.32
CA ASN A 56 0.69 5.73 4.62
C ASN A 56 -0.46 6.02 3.64
N VAL A 57 -0.72 7.30 3.38
CA VAL A 57 -1.64 7.78 2.34
C VAL A 57 -0.83 8.68 1.41
N LEU A 58 -0.69 8.28 0.16
CA LEU A 58 0.06 9.01 -0.86
C LEU A 58 -0.90 9.62 -1.87
N SER A 59 -0.55 10.77 -2.45
CA SER A 59 -1.35 11.36 -3.52
C SER A 59 -1.06 10.75 -4.89
N SER A 60 0.11 10.10 -5.02
CA SER A 60 0.57 9.37 -6.20
C SER A 60 1.52 8.25 -5.78
N LEU A 61 1.59 7.17 -6.58
CA LEU A 61 2.61 6.12 -6.40
C LEU A 61 4.04 6.64 -6.61
N GLU A 62 4.21 7.77 -7.31
CA GLU A 62 5.51 8.42 -7.50
C GLU A 62 6.10 8.97 -6.19
N GLU A 63 5.27 9.16 -5.15
CA GLU A 63 5.71 9.61 -3.83
C GLU A 63 6.16 8.45 -2.93
N PHE A 64 6.00 7.20 -3.39
CA PHE A 64 6.35 6.03 -2.61
C PHE A 64 7.86 5.95 -2.36
N LYS A 65 8.24 5.69 -1.10
CA LYS A 65 9.63 5.48 -0.69
C LYS A 65 9.81 4.04 -0.20
N PRO A 66 10.36 3.15 -1.03
CA PRO A 66 10.49 1.74 -0.69
C PRO A 66 11.26 1.50 0.63
N GLU A 67 12.24 2.35 0.93
CA GLU A 67 13.09 2.26 2.12
C GLU A 67 12.34 2.43 3.44
N GLU A 68 11.20 3.13 3.45
CA GLU A 68 10.34 3.26 4.64
C GLU A 68 9.69 1.92 5.04
N PHE A 69 9.66 0.95 4.11
CA PHE A 69 9.09 -0.38 4.29
C PHE A 69 10.17 -1.49 4.27
N GLY A 70 11.45 -1.11 4.39
CA GLY A 70 12.58 -2.06 4.40
C GLY A 70 12.94 -2.63 3.03
N LEU A 71 12.45 -2.03 1.94
CA LEU A 71 12.83 -2.37 0.57
C LEU A 71 14.02 -1.50 0.11
N PRO A 72 14.77 -1.89 -0.93
CA PRO A 72 15.81 -1.04 -1.50
C PRO A 72 15.22 0.25 -2.07
N ALA A 73 15.84 1.40 -1.77
CA ALA A 73 15.48 2.68 -2.36
C ALA A 73 15.58 2.63 -3.91
N PHE A 74 14.80 3.47 -4.59
CA PHE A 74 14.92 3.61 -6.04
C PHE A 74 16.32 4.12 -6.44
N ASP A 75 16.83 3.63 -7.57
CA ASP A 75 18.07 4.15 -8.15
C ASP A 75 17.85 5.59 -8.63
N VAL A 76 18.59 6.53 -8.04
CA VAL A 76 18.57 7.96 -8.42
C VAL A 76 19.07 8.22 -9.85
N ASP A 77 19.70 7.21 -10.47
CA ASP A 77 20.26 7.28 -11.82
C ASP A 77 19.38 6.60 -12.89
N ALA A 78 18.24 6.02 -12.51
CA ALA A 78 17.25 5.50 -13.45
C ALA A 78 16.44 6.66 -14.06
N ASN A 79 17.12 7.55 -14.78
CA ASN A 79 16.49 8.60 -15.59
C ASN A 79 15.62 7.93 -16.67
N ILE A 80 14.31 8.05 -16.48
CA ILE A 80 13.29 7.97 -17.55
C ILE A 80 13.39 9.24 -18.39
#